data_AF-A0AAV1TTZ3-F1
#
_entry.id   AF-A0AAV1TTZ3-F1
#
_cell.length_a   1.000
_cell.length_b   1.000
_cell.length_c   1.000
_cell.angle_alpha   90.00
_cell.angle_beta   90.00
_cell.angle_gamma   90.00
#
_symmetry.space_group_name_H-M   'P 1'
#
loop_
_entity.id
_entity.type
_entity.pdbx_description
1 polymer ?
#
loop_
_entity_poly.entity_id
_entity_poly.type
_entity_poly.pdbx_seq_one_letter_code
_entity_poly.pdbx_strand_id
1 'polypeptide(L)'
;MFDDLLKLLRSPHWVNSPIARRFGFLGSELTYEESEQEDTPSNWTKISTSGHRPPMRSGHSSLVVGDVMYVFGGYNDGNCHNDVYAFNLVHHHWQLIEKTSSVCPDGRASHAWCASTDKTKLYLFGGSGPHWGQTNMGKLLQFNIRDKSWTIVEAKGTQPPPGYGQTMCANDNMLYLFGGTSGHVYVNDLYIFDEATKIWRKEETGGKRPSPRYKHQATMIDNRMYVIGGGLYDPPTGPIDTYYLDVGTLEWHDVECSGNIPKSRIAHTISQLSSDPYRLVMFGGRDDSGSRQNEMSELNLQTGEWQIFSNNEGSYQPDPRDFHTSVVYDDRIFVFGGSNGVERNNDVFRYTMKHQPSTLLILAMHVLHEHIDCVGEDVEALPAELKYGVENINSDVECSYNPTWYAPDDCRQEHAMRDM
;
A
#
# COMPACT_ATOMS: atom_id res chain seq x y z
N MET A 1 -5.44 11.71 9.42
CA MET A 1 -5.60 12.08 10.85
C MET A 1 -5.81 13.58 11.02
N PHE A 2 -4.87 14.46 10.65
CA PHE A 2 -5.08 15.92 10.81
C PHE A 2 -6.17 16.50 9.89
N ASP A 3 -6.25 16.05 8.63
CA ASP A 3 -7.35 16.42 7.71
C ASP A 3 -8.72 15.91 8.19
N ASP A 4 -8.73 14.73 8.82
CA ASP A 4 -9.92 14.10 9.38
C ASP A 4 -10.39 14.84 10.65
N LEU A 5 -9.43 15.27 11.49
CA LEU A 5 -9.62 16.14 12.67
C LEU A 5 -10.04 17.57 12.29
N LEU A 6 -9.49 18.12 11.20
CA LEU A 6 -9.89 19.44 10.69
C LEU A 6 -11.27 19.40 10.04
N LYS A 7 -11.68 18.27 9.45
CA LYS A 7 -13.07 18.05 9.02
C LYS A 7 -14.02 17.94 10.21
N LEU A 8 -13.60 17.28 11.30
CA LEU A 8 -14.33 17.23 12.57
C LEU A 8 -14.61 18.65 13.10
N LEU A 9 -13.60 19.55 13.10
CA LEU A 9 -13.73 20.89 13.66
C LEU A 9 -14.40 21.94 12.75
N ARG A 10 -14.75 21.59 11.50
CA ARG A 10 -15.32 22.54 10.51
C ARG A 10 -16.83 22.46 10.35
N SER A 11 -17.49 21.42 10.88
CA SER A 11 -18.93 21.24 10.77
C SER A 11 -19.56 20.99 12.15
N PRO A 12 -20.56 21.78 12.58
CA PRO A 12 -21.21 21.62 13.89
C PRO A 12 -22.03 20.32 14.03
N HIS A 13 -22.05 19.45 13.01
CA HIS A 13 -22.81 18.20 12.99
C HIS A 13 -21.94 16.95 12.84
N TRP A 14 -20.62 17.06 13.07
CA TRP A 14 -19.68 15.95 12.83
C TRP A 14 -19.98 14.71 13.68
N VAL A 15 -20.60 14.87 14.85
CA VAL A 15 -20.98 13.78 15.77
C VAL A 15 -21.84 12.71 15.08
N ASN A 16 -22.65 13.10 14.10
CA ASN A 16 -23.51 12.18 13.35
C ASN A 16 -22.86 11.69 12.06
N SER A 17 -21.62 12.10 11.77
CA SER A 17 -20.94 11.73 10.54
C SER A 17 -20.37 10.31 10.57
N PRO A 18 -20.13 9.70 9.40
CA PRO A 18 -19.47 8.39 9.31
C PRO A 18 -18.10 8.35 10.01
N ILE A 19 -17.41 9.48 10.10
CA ILE A 19 -16.10 9.57 10.77
C ILE A 19 -16.24 9.52 12.30
N ALA A 20 -17.36 9.99 12.85
CA ALA A 20 -17.62 9.93 14.28
C ALA A 20 -17.98 8.51 14.73
N ARG A 21 -18.80 7.78 13.95
CA ARG A 21 -19.05 6.35 14.21
C ARG A 21 -17.76 5.54 14.18
N ARG A 22 -16.82 5.87 13.29
CA ARG A 22 -15.50 5.24 13.21
C ARG A 22 -14.65 5.46 14.46
N PHE A 23 -14.87 6.56 15.17
CA PHE A 23 -14.23 6.89 16.44
C PHE A 23 -15.06 6.50 17.66
N GLY A 24 -16.14 5.73 17.49
CA GLY A 24 -16.93 5.20 18.57
C GLY A 24 -18.08 6.10 19.06
N PHE A 25 -18.42 7.20 18.38
CA PHE A 25 -19.57 8.00 18.80
C PHE A 25 -20.88 7.34 18.35
N LEU A 26 -21.77 7.03 19.30
CA LEU A 26 -23.13 6.59 19.04
C LEU A 26 -24.02 7.83 18.92
N GLY A 27 -24.59 8.07 17.73
CA GLY A 27 -25.48 9.22 17.52
C GLY A 27 -26.79 9.02 18.29
N SER A 28 -27.17 9.99 19.14
CA SER A 28 -28.52 10.06 19.69
C SER A 28 -29.50 10.66 18.67
N GLU A 29 -30.72 10.14 18.64
CA GLU A 29 -31.83 10.53 17.76
C GLU A 29 -32.02 12.06 17.65
N LEU A 30 -31.47 12.66 16.60
CA LEU A 30 -31.96 13.93 16.06
C LEU A 30 -32.30 13.67 14.59
N THR A 31 -33.59 13.42 14.37
CA THR A 31 -34.23 13.15 13.08
C THR A 31 -34.11 14.37 12.16
N TYR A 32 -33.22 14.27 11.16
CA TYR A 32 -33.37 15.00 9.90
C TYR A 32 -33.57 13.95 8.80
N GLU A 33 -34.63 14.09 8.02
CA GLU A 33 -34.96 13.23 6.87
C GLU A 33 -33.91 13.39 5.76
N GLU A 34 -32.73 12.79 5.92
CA GLU A 34 -31.95 12.31 4.80
C GLU A 34 -32.23 10.81 4.67
N SER A 35 -32.50 10.37 3.43
CA SER A 35 -32.86 9.00 3.07
C SER A 35 -32.06 7.97 3.88
N GLU A 36 -32.78 7.06 4.56
CA GLU A 36 -32.24 5.91 5.29
C GLU A 36 -31.49 4.96 4.34
N GLN A 37 -30.31 5.36 3.90
CA GLN A 37 -29.26 4.45 3.49
C GLN A 37 -28.42 4.25 4.75
N GLU A 38 -28.45 3.06 5.33
CA GLU A 38 -27.55 2.68 6.42
C GLU A 38 -26.10 2.85 5.94
N ASP A 39 -25.53 4.04 6.11
CA ASP A 39 -24.12 4.33 5.83
C ASP A 39 -23.27 3.55 6.83
N THR A 40 -22.98 2.30 6.47
CA THR A 40 -21.98 1.51 7.19
C THR A 40 -20.62 2.21 7.03
N PRO A 41 -19.92 2.53 8.13
CA PRO A 41 -18.66 3.27 8.04
C PRO A 41 -17.64 2.45 7.23
N SER A 42 -17.29 2.97 6.05
CA SER A 42 -16.30 2.33 5.19
C SER A 42 -14.90 2.56 5.73
N ASN A 43 -14.08 1.50 5.73
CA ASN A 43 -12.65 1.64 5.98
C ASN A 43 -11.92 2.39 4.85
N TRP A 44 -12.56 2.51 3.68
CA TRP A 44 -12.07 3.24 2.52
C TRP A 44 -12.41 4.73 2.59
N THR A 45 -11.50 5.55 2.08
CA THR A 45 -11.69 6.98 1.93
C THR A 45 -11.04 7.43 0.63
N LYS A 46 -11.79 8.08 -0.26
CA LYS A 46 -11.19 8.80 -1.40
C LYS A 46 -10.51 10.07 -0.88
N ILE A 47 -9.20 10.16 -1.07
CA ILE A 47 -8.39 11.25 -0.52
C ILE A 47 -8.45 12.47 -1.45
N SER A 48 -8.83 13.60 -0.87
CA SER A 48 -8.64 14.91 -1.49
C SER A 48 -7.15 15.23 -1.46
N THR A 49 -6.57 15.53 -2.62
CA THR A 49 -5.14 15.82 -2.75
C THR A 49 -4.92 17.22 -3.29
N SER A 50 -3.80 17.84 -2.89
CA SER A 50 -3.37 19.15 -3.35
C SER A 50 -2.06 19.06 -4.16
N GLY A 51 -1.63 20.17 -4.77
CA GLY A 51 -0.38 20.24 -5.52
C GLY A 51 -0.45 19.71 -6.95
N HIS A 52 0.70 19.32 -7.50
CA HIS A 52 0.84 18.86 -8.89
C HIS A 52 0.50 17.38 -9.03
N ARG A 53 -0.80 17.06 -9.10
CA ARG A 53 -1.28 15.69 -9.26
C ARG A 53 -0.79 15.07 -10.60
N PRO A 54 -0.32 13.81 -10.61
CA PRO A 54 0.00 13.13 -11.84
C PRO A 54 -1.23 12.98 -12.76
N PRO A 55 -1.07 13.01 -14.09
CA PRO A 55 -2.13 12.60 -15.02
C PRO A 55 -2.53 11.13 -14.81
N MET A 56 -3.73 10.78 -15.28
CA MET A 56 -4.26 9.41 -15.34
C MET A 56 -3.21 8.45 -15.89
N ARG A 57 -2.98 7.32 -15.22
CA ARG A 57 -1.93 6.38 -15.60
C ARG A 57 -2.17 4.98 -15.04
N SER A 58 -1.77 3.98 -15.82
CA SER A 58 -1.72 2.58 -15.37
C SER A 58 -0.37 1.96 -15.72
N GLY A 59 0.01 0.91 -15.00
CA GLY A 59 1.30 0.23 -15.17
C GLY A 59 2.48 1.09 -14.76
N HIS A 60 2.24 2.12 -13.95
CA HIS A 60 3.28 2.85 -13.24
C HIS A 60 3.75 2.04 -12.04
N SER A 61 4.83 2.49 -11.40
CA SER A 61 5.30 1.90 -10.15
C SER A 61 5.34 2.96 -9.06
N SER A 62 5.13 2.54 -7.83
CA SER A 62 5.27 3.39 -6.66
C SER A 62 5.85 2.62 -5.47
N LEU A 63 6.52 3.35 -4.58
CA LEU A 63 6.99 2.82 -3.30
C LEU A 63 7.16 3.98 -2.30
N VAL A 64 7.37 3.64 -1.03
CA VAL A 64 7.51 4.61 0.06
C VAL A 64 8.95 4.68 0.56
N VAL A 65 9.47 5.89 0.71
CA VAL A 65 10.70 6.20 1.46
C VAL A 65 10.41 7.33 2.43
N GLY A 66 10.51 7.03 3.73
CA GLY A 66 10.03 7.94 4.78
C GLY A 66 8.53 8.20 4.63
N ASP A 67 8.12 9.47 4.63
CA ASP A 67 6.72 9.89 4.53
C ASP A 67 6.27 10.18 3.08
N VAL A 68 7.07 9.76 2.10
CA VAL A 68 6.88 10.10 0.69
C VAL A 68 6.71 8.85 -0.15
N MET A 69 5.58 8.79 -0.85
CA MET A 69 5.39 7.85 -1.96
C MET A 69 5.98 8.44 -3.23
N TYR A 70 6.94 7.75 -3.84
CA TYR A 70 7.50 8.10 -5.15
C TYR A 70 6.76 7.35 -6.24
N VAL A 71 6.36 8.05 -7.31
CA VAL A 71 5.65 7.48 -8.46
C VAL A 71 6.45 7.75 -9.72
N PHE A 72 6.66 6.73 -10.54
CA PHE A 72 7.31 6.88 -11.85
C PHE A 72 6.58 6.12 -12.94
N GLY A 73 6.56 6.73 -14.12
CA GLY A 73 6.12 6.10 -15.36
C GLY A 73 4.63 5.81 -15.44
N GLY A 74 4.29 4.78 -16.21
CA GLY A 74 2.93 4.41 -16.57
C GLY A 74 2.56 4.86 -17.97
N TYR A 75 1.38 4.43 -18.39
CA TYR A 75 0.84 4.70 -19.72
C TYR A 75 -0.57 5.28 -19.61
N ASN A 76 -0.88 6.21 -20.51
CA ASN A 76 -2.24 6.65 -20.80
C ASN A 76 -2.35 7.11 -22.25
N ASP A 77 -3.31 6.54 -22.99
CA ASP A 77 -3.74 6.98 -24.33
C ASP A 77 -2.62 7.34 -25.30
N GLY A 78 -1.72 6.37 -25.55
CA GLY A 78 -0.59 6.52 -26.47
C GLY A 78 0.66 7.13 -25.83
N ASN A 79 0.54 7.73 -24.64
CA ASN A 79 1.63 8.38 -23.95
C ASN A 79 2.19 7.49 -22.83
N CYS A 80 3.50 7.25 -22.86
CA CYS A 80 4.21 6.70 -21.72
C CYS A 80 4.90 7.82 -20.95
N HIS A 81 4.70 7.84 -19.63
CA HIS A 81 5.22 8.88 -18.75
C HIS A 81 6.67 8.59 -18.34
N ASN A 82 7.45 9.66 -18.13
CA ASN A 82 8.81 9.61 -17.56
C ASN A 82 9.03 10.67 -16.47
N ASP A 83 7.95 11.15 -15.88
CA ASP A 83 7.95 12.07 -14.76
C ASP A 83 8.06 11.30 -13.44
N VAL A 84 8.67 11.94 -12.44
CA VAL A 84 8.74 11.44 -11.07
C VAL A 84 7.87 12.35 -10.22
N TYR A 85 6.91 11.79 -9.49
CA TYR A 85 6.16 12.52 -8.48
C TYR A 85 6.49 12.04 -7.09
N ALA A 86 6.50 12.98 -6.15
CA ALA A 86 6.49 12.71 -4.72
C ALA A 86 5.09 13.04 -4.17
N PHE A 87 4.49 12.10 -3.46
CA PHE A 87 3.27 12.31 -2.70
C PHE A 87 3.58 12.27 -1.22
N ASN A 88 3.37 13.38 -0.52
CA ASN A 88 3.48 13.42 0.93
C ASN A 88 2.28 12.68 1.53
N LEU A 89 2.53 11.55 2.20
CA LEU A 89 1.49 10.67 2.74
C LEU A 89 0.82 11.22 4.00
N VAL A 90 1.43 12.23 4.64
CA VAL A 90 0.89 12.92 5.83
C VAL A 90 -0.02 14.07 5.43
N HIS A 91 0.44 14.91 4.50
CA HIS A 91 -0.25 16.15 4.07
C HIS A 91 -1.08 15.98 2.80
N HIS A 92 -1.05 14.78 2.19
CA HIS A 92 -1.73 14.45 0.94
C HIS A 92 -1.45 15.45 -0.19
N HIS A 93 -0.18 15.86 -0.31
CA HIS A 93 0.28 16.86 -1.26
C HIS A 93 1.20 16.25 -2.32
N TRP A 94 0.88 16.48 -3.59
CA TRP A 94 1.68 16.05 -4.72
C TRP A 94 2.68 17.11 -5.15
N GLN A 95 3.91 16.66 -5.41
CA GLN A 95 4.96 17.46 -6.00
C GLN A 95 5.50 16.74 -7.24
N LEU A 96 5.52 17.45 -8.37
CA LEU A 96 6.31 17.04 -9.52
C LEU A 96 7.79 17.30 -9.20
N ILE A 97 8.62 16.26 -9.29
CA ILE A 97 10.05 16.39 -9.07
C ILE A 97 10.70 16.90 -10.36
N GLU A 98 11.26 18.10 -10.29
CA GLU A 98 12.04 18.66 -11.39
C GLU A 98 13.34 17.89 -11.59
N LYS A 99 13.67 17.64 -12.86
CA LYS A 99 14.83 16.86 -13.27
C LYS A 99 16.08 17.73 -13.12
N THR A 100 17.01 17.33 -12.26
CA THR A 100 18.28 18.07 -12.05
C THR A 100 19.45 17.52 -12.88
N SER A 101 19.28 16.33 -13.47
CA SER A 101 20.31 15.62 -14.24
C SER A 101 20.08 15.65 -15.75
N SER A 102 21.16 15.51 -16.52
CA SER A 102 21.10 15.30 -17.97
C SER A 102 20.53 13.93 -18.36
N VAL A 103 20.71 12.92 -17.53
CA VAL A 103 20.09 11.60 -17.72
C VAL A 103 18.61 11.69 -17.36
N CYS A 104 17.77 11.19 -18.25
CA CYS A 104 16.33 11.06 -18.05
C CYS A 104 15.91 9.69 -18.60
N PRO A 105 15.23 8.84 -17.81
CA PRO A 105 14.67 7.62 -18.37
C PRO A 105 13.60 7.96 -19.43
N ASP A 106 13.54 7.17 -20.49
CA ASP A 106 12.42 7.24 -21.44
C ASP A 106 11.10 6.84 -20.79
N GLY A 107 10.00 7.31 -21.38
CA GLY A 107 8.66 7.00 -20.91
C GLY A 107 8.37 5.52 -21.03
N ARG A 108 7.89 4.91 -19.93
CA ARG A 108 7.67 3.45 -19.89
C ARG A 108 6.58 3.05 -18.91
N ALA A 109 5.96 1.90 -19.16
CA ALA A 109 5.11 1.22 -18.18
C ALA A 109 5.63 -0.19 -17.90
N SER A 110 5.15 -0.78 -16.82
CA SER A 110 5.41 -2.17 -16.45
C SER A 110 6.89 -2.46 -16.18
N HIS A 111 7.64 -1.48 -15.68
CA HIS A 111 9.02 -1.66 -15.27
C HIS A 111 9.10 -2.23 -13.85
N ALA A 112 10.23 -2.85 -13.52
CA ALA A 112 10.56 -3.22 -12.16
C ALA A 112 11.10 -2.01 -11.39
N TRP A 113 10.74 -1.93 -10.11
CA TRP A 113 11.00 -0.77 -9.26
C TRP A 113 11.24 -1.22 -7.82
N CYS A 114 12.34 -0.78 -7.20
CA CYS A 114 12.58 -0.99 -5.77
C CYS A 114 13.45 0.13 -5.18
N ALA A 115 13.47 0.24 -3.86
CA ALA A 115 14.44 1.08 -3.15
C ALA A 115 15.71 0.27 -2.85
N SER A 116 16.86 0.93 -2.76
CA SER A 116 18.06 0.35 -2.17
C SER A 116 17.82 -0.04 -0.71
N THR A 117 18.64 -0.97 -0.18
CA THR A 117 18.51 -1.42 1.23
C THR A 117 18.62 -0.25 2.22
N ASP A 118 19.49 0.72 1.94
CA ASP A 118 19.66 1.94 2.74
C ASP A 118 18.60 3.03 2.46
N LYS A 119 17.67 2.78 1.53
CA LYS A 119 16.61 3.69 1.08
C LYS A 119 17.11 5.05 0.59
N THR A 120 18.33 5.16 0.08
CA THR A 120 18.88 6.40 -0.51
C THR A 120 18.64 6.53 -2.01
N LYS A 121 18.39 5.40 -2.69
CA LYS A 121 18.22 5.32 -4.14
C LYS A 121 16.98 4.51 -4.50
N LEU A 122 16.42 4.82 -5.65
CA LEU A 122 15.38 4.02 -6.30
C LEU A 122 15.96 3.39 -7.56
N TYR A 123 15.82 2.08 -7.71
CA TYR A 123 16.27 1.34 -8.89
C TYR A 123 15.12 1.11 -9.85
N LEU A 124 15.42 1.30 -11.13
CA LEU A 124 14.50 1.15 -12.24
C LEU A 124 15.13 0.21 -13.27
N PHE A 125 14.43 -0.88 -13.59
CA PHE A 125 14.82 -1.79 -14.65
C PHE A 125 13.63 -2.15 -15.53
N GLY A 126 13.87 -2.36 -16.81
CA GLY A 126 12.81 -2.83 -17.69
C GLY A 126 11.79 -1.77 -18.06
N GLY A 127 10.62 -2.26 -18.44
CA GLY A 127 9.50 -1.49 -18.95
C GLY A 127 9.50 -1.41 -20.48
N SER A 128 8.35 -1.04 -21.01
CA SER A 128 8.13 -0.94 -22.45
C SER A 128 7.30 0.32 -22.75
N GLY A 129 7.45 0.85 -23.95
CA GLY A 129 6.69 1.99 -24.46
C GLY A 129 5.53 1.54 -25.36
N PRO A 130 4.92 2.46 -26.14
CA PRO A 130 4.05 2.10 -27.25
C PRO A 130 4.74 1.10 -28.18
N HIS A 131 3.97 0.21 -28.80
CA HIS A 131 4.46 -1.00 -29.50
C HIS A 131 5.07 -2.03 -28.52
N TRP A 132 4.22 -2.51 -27.61
CA TRP A 132 4.56 -3.49 -26.57
C TRP A 132 5.36 -4.67 -27.12
N GLY A 133 6.50 -4.97 -26.48
CA GLY A 133 7.43 -6.02 -26.91
C GLY A 133 8.50 -5.58 -27.92
N GLN A 134 8.34 -4.41 -28.54
CA GLN A 134 9.32 -3.87 -29.52
C GLN A 134 10.18 -2.74 -28.95
N THR A 135 9.67 -2.04 -27.94
CA THR A 135 10.35 -0.90 -27.30
C THR A 135 10.79 -1.21 -25.86
N ASN A 136 11.15 -2.48 -25.62
CA ASN A 136 11.57 -2.93 -24.30
C ASN A 136 12.90 -2.29 -23.90
N MET A 137 12.98 -1.88 -22.65
CA MET A 137 14.15 -1.23 -22.07
C MET A 137 14.91 -2.23 -21.20
N GLY A 138 16.23 -2.16 -21.18
CA GLY A 138 17.08 -3.14 -20.46
C GLY A 138 18.24 -2.54 -19.69
N LYS A 139 18.31 -1.21 -19.55
CA LYS A 139 19.32 -0.55 -18.72
C LYS A 139 18.82 -0.47 -17.28
N LEU A 140 19.71 -0.75 -16.32
CA LEU A 140 19.48 -0.42 -14.92
C LEU A 140 19.73 1.08 -14.72
N LEU A 141 18.72 1.80 -14.24
CA LEU A 141 18.85 3.20 -13.84
C LEU A 141 18.68 3.29 -12.33
N GLN A 142 19.31 4.29 -11.72
CA GLN A 142 19.08 4.64 -10.32
C GLN A 142 18.71 6.12 -10.21
N PHE A 143 17.79 6.42 -9.31
CA PHE A 143 17.40 7.76 -8.92
C PHE A 143 17.91 8.02 -7.50
N ASN A 144 18.79 9.00 -7.34
CA ASN A 144 19.21 9.46 -6.03
C ASN A 144 18.12 10.38 -5.45
N ILE A 145 17.58 9.99 -4.30
CA ILE A 145 16.43 10.67 -3.70
C ILE A 145 16.80 12.07 -3.21
N ARG A 146 17.98 12.21 -2.59
CA ARG A 146 18.46 13.48 -2.04
C ARG A 146 18.75 14.49 -3.16
N ASP A 147 19.47 14.05 -4.18
CA ASP A 147 19.95 14.91 -5.26
C ASP A 147 18.90 15.09 -6.38
N LYS A 148 17.81 14.31 -6.31
CA LYS A 148 16.71 14.28 -7.29
C LYS A 148 17.20 14.03 -8.72
N SER A 149 18.22 13.18 -8.85
CA SER A 149 18.96 12.99 -10.08
C SER A 149 18.96 11.53 -10.52
N TRP A 150 18.85 11.32 -11.83
CA TRP A 150 18.98 10.02 -12.46
C TRP A 150 20.42 9.77 -12.88
N THR A 151 20.86 8.52 -12.77
CA THR A 151 22.11 8.04 -13.37
C THR A 151 21.89 6.65 -13.97
N ILE A 152 22.55 6.38 -15.11
CA ILE A 152 22.63 5.02 -15.66
C ILE A 152 23.65 4.24 -14.81
N VAL A 153 23.29 3.03 -14.40
CA VAL A 153 24.21 2.15 -13.69
C VAL A 153 25.04 1.39 -14.72
N GLU A 154 26.33 1.70 -14.78
CA GLU A 154 27.30 1.02 -15.66
C GLU A 154 27.63 -0.37 -15.10
N ALA A 155 26.69 -1.30 -15.25
CA ALA A 155 26.77 -2.65 -14.71
C ALA A 155 27.54 -3.60 -15.64
N LYS A 156 28.34 -4.49 -15.05
CA LYS A 156 29.07 -5.56 -15.74
C LYS A 156 28.38 -6.92 -15.51
N GLY A 157 28.94 -7.97 -16.10
CA GLY A 157 28.46 -9.34 -15.92
C GLY A 157 27.30 -9.71 -16.84
N THR A 158 26.50 -10.67 -16.42
CA THR A 158 25.41 -11.24 -17.22
C THR A 158 24.15 -10.40 -17.03
N GLN A 159 23.97 -9.40 -17.89
CA GLN A 159 22.84 -8.48 -17.78
C GLN A 159 21.50 -9.18 -18.11
N PRO A 160 20.40 -8.83 -17.41
CA PRO A 160 19.09 -9.31 -17.77
C PRO A 160 18.66 -8.76 -19.15
N PRO A 161 17.93 -9.54 -19.95
CA PRO A 161 17.43 -9.06 -21.23
C PRO A 161 16.38 -7.95 -21.05
N PRO A 162 16.23 -7.04 -22.03
CA PRO A 162 15.15 -6.06 -22.03
C PRO A 162 13.77 -6.72 -21.96
N GLY A 163 12.90 -6.20 -21.10
CA GLY A 163 11.56 -6.75 -20.91
C GLY A 163 10.71 -5.91 -19.96
N TYR A 164 9.50 -6.37 -19.70
CA TYR A 164 8.55 -5.72 -18.80
C TYR A 164 7.75 -6.75 -17.99
N GLY A 165 7.14 -6.26 -16.91
CA GLY A 165 6.34 -7.08 -15.99
C GLY A 165 7.16 -7.94 -15.03
N GLN A 166 8.48 -7.68 -14.91
CA GLN A 166 9.32 -8.24 -13.86
C GLN A 166 8.99 -7.60 -12.50
N THR A 167 9.39 -8.28 -11.42
CA THR A 167 9.48 -7.69 -10.08
C THR A 167 10.94 -7.51 -9.67
N MET A 168 11.20 -6.57 -8.78
CA MET A 168 12.53 -6.36 -8.22
C MET A 168 12.44 -6.10 -6.73
N CYS A 169 13.27 -6.79 -5.95
CA CYS A 169 13.38 -6.59 -4.49
C CYS A 169 14.84 -6.30 -4.14
N ALA A 170 15.09 -5.67 -2.99
CA ALA A 170 16.43 -5.44 -2.47
C ALA A 170 16.61 -6.18 -1.13
N ASN A 171 17.77 -6.80 -0.93
CA ASN A 171 18.21 -7.36 0.34
C ASN A 171 19.74 -7.29 0.42
N ASP A 172 20.31 -6.85 1.54
CA ASP A 172 21.75 -6.84 1.79
C ASP A 172 22.62 -6.30 0.63
N ASN A 173 22.26 -5.14 0.06
CA ASN A 173 22.92 -4.50 -1.08
C ASN A 173 22.89 -5.32 -2.39
N MET A 174 21.98 -6.29 -2.47
CA MET A 174 21.69 -7.06 -3.66
C MET A 174 20.30 -6.70 -4.19
N LEU A 175 20.16 -6.60 -5.51
CA LEU A 175 18.85 -6.47 -6.17
C LEU A 175 18.49 -7.79 -6.85
N TYR A 176 17.30 -8.31 -6.55
CA TYR A 176 16.78 -9.57 -7.08
C TYR A 176 15.71 -9.23 -8.10
N LEU A 177 15.98 -9.51 -9.39
CA LEU A 177 15.06 -9.28 -10.49
C LEU A 177 14.51 -10.63 -10.97
N PHE A 178 13.18 -10.79 -10.95
CA PHE A 178 12.54 -12.06 -11.27
C PHE A 178 11.45 -11.95 -12.35
N GLY A 179 11.44 -12.94 -13.24
CA GLY A 179 10.38 -13.19 -14.21
C GLY A 179 10.24 -12.13 -15.31
N GLY A 180 9.00 -11.87 -15.72
CA GLY A 180 8.60 -10.92 -16.75
C GLY A 180 8.52 -11.49 -18.17
N THR A 181 8.46 -10.60 -19.16
CA THR A 181 8.30 -10.96 -20.56
C THR A 181 9.01 -10.00 -21.51
N SER A 182 9.45 -10.52 -22.64
CA SER A 182 9.87 -9.71 -23.80
C SER A 182 8.69 -9.27 -24.68
N GLY A 183 7.46 -9.70 -24.37
CA GLY A 183 6.27 -9.57 -25.22
C GLY A 183 6.02 -10.81 -26.10
N HIS A 184 7.04 -11.64 -26.30
CA HIS A 184 6.93 -12.92 -27.02
C HIS A 184 7.22 -14.12 -26.12
N VAL A 185 8.15 -13.96 -25.18
CA VAL A 185 8.59 -15.03 -24.28
C VAL A 185 8.43 -14.56 -22.84
N TYR A 186 7.74 -15.36 -22.05
CA TYR A 186 7.63 -15.21 -20.60
C TYR A 186 8.73 -16.03 -19.93
N VAL A 187 9.32 -15.51 -18.86
CA VAL A 187 10.44 -16.17 -18.17
C VAL A 187 10.17 -16.26 -16.66
N ASN A 188 10.92 -17.15 -16.01
CA ASN A 188 11.05 -17.29 -14.56
C ASN A 188 12.55 -17.28 -14.17
N ASP A 189 13.35 -16.55 -14.94
CA ASP A 189 14.77 -16.36 -14.65
C ASP A 189 14.95 -15.46 -13.41
N LEU A 190 15.99 -15.74 -12.62
CA LEU A 190 16.47 -14.87 -11.55
C LEU A 190 17.77 -14.21 -11.97
N TYR A 191 17.82 -12.89 -11.84
CA TYR A 191 19.06 -12.12 -11.95
C TYR A 191 19.33 -11.40 -10.63
N ILE A 192 20.57 -11.43 -10.17
CA ILE A 192 21.01 -10.73 -8.97
C ILE A 192 22.04 -9.68 -9.35
N PHE A 193 21.81 -8.45 -8.91
CA PHE A 193 22.75 -7.34 -9.03
C PHE A 193 23.39 -7.05 -7.69
N ASP A 194 24.72 -7.10 -7.65
CA ASP A 194 25.50 -6.65 -6.51
C ASP A 194 25.77 -5.14 -6.60
N GLU A 195 25.23 -4.38 -5.65
CA GLU A 195 25.38 -2.93 -5.63
C GLU A 195 26.83 -2.49 -5.37
N ALA A 196 27.61 -3.25 -4.61
CA ALA A 196 28.99 -2.91 -4.29
C ALA A 196 29.91 -3.15 -5.49
N THR A 197 29.80 -4.32 -6.12
CA THR A 197 30.66 -4.67 -7.26
C THR A 197 30.13 -4.17 -8.61
N LYS A 198 28.86 -3.76 -8.67
CA LYS A 198 28.15 -3.36 -9.90
C LYS A 198 28.10 -4.48 -10.95
N ILE A 199 27.92 -5.72 -10.49
CA ILE A 199 27.91 -6.91 -11.35
C ILE A 199 26.52 -7.56 -11.30
N TRP A 200 25.94 -7.80 -12.47
CA TRP A 200 24.80 -8.70 -12.64
C TRP A 200 25.26 -10.15 -12.79
N ARG A 201 24.50 -11.06 -12.21
CA ARG A 201 24.61 -12.50 -12.40
C ARG A 201 23.23 -13.06 -12.75
N LYS A 202 23.20 -13.99 -13.71
CA LYS A 202 22.06 -14.88 -13.89
C LYS A 202 22.29 -16.07 -12.97
N GLU A 203 21.37 -16.31 -12.05
CA GLU A 203 21.50 -17.39 -11.08
C GLU A 203 20.65 -18.59 -11.48
N GLU A 204 21.19 -19.78 -11.26
CA GLU A 204 20.43 -21.02 -11.32
C GLU A 204 19.87 -21.32 -9.94
N THR A 205 18.56 -21.49 -9.84
CA THR A 205 17.88 -21.77 -8.57
C THR A 205 17.34 -23.19 -8.52
N GLY A 206 17.29 -23.78 -7.33
CA GLY A 206 16.71 -25.10 -7.08
C GLY A 206 15.23 -25.05 -6.68
N GLY A 207 14.74 -26.19 -6.20
CA GLY A 207 13.45 -26.30 -5.55
C GLY A 207 12.22 -26.20 -6.46
N LYS A 208 11.08 -25.89 -5.86
CA LYS A 208 9.77 -25.78 -6.51
C LYS A 208 9.58 -24.39 -7.13
N ARG A 209 10.35 -24.12 -8.19
CA ARG A 209 10.34 -22.83 -8.88
C ARG A 209 8.95 -22.52 -9.48
N PRO A 210 8.46 -21.27 -9.37
CA PRO A 210 7.25 -20.84 -10.07
C PRO A 210 7.39 -20.97 -11.59
N SER A 211 6.27 -21.22 -12.28
CA SER A 211 6.19 -21.15 -13.75
C SER A 211 6.57 -19.77 -14.28
N PRO A 212 6.99 -19.66 -15.56
CA PRO A 212 7.22 -18.38 -16.23
C PRO A 212 6.05 -17.42 -16.04
N ARG A 213 6.33 -16.20 -15.58
CA ARG A 213 5.28 -15.28 -15.17
C ARG A 213 5.65 -13.81 -15.31
N TYR A 214 4.69 -13.00 -15.70
CA TYR A 214 4.73 -11.53 -15.63
C TYR A 214 3.64 -11.01 -14.70
N LYS A 215 3.77 -9.76 -14.24
CA LYS A 215 2.72 -9.07 -13.47
C LYS A 215 2.27 -9.80 -12.20
N HIS A 216 3.18 -10.61 -11.67
CA HIS A 216 3.19 -11.09 -10.30
C HIS A 216 3.63 -9.96 -9.38
N GLN A 217 3.44 -10.16 -8.07
CA GLN A 217 4.00 -9.29 -7.05
C GLN A 217 5.13 -9.99 -6.32
N ALA A 218 6.09 -9.22 -5.82
CA ALA A 218 7.16 -9.75 -4.99
C ALA A 218 7.49 -8.84 -3.81
N THR A 219 7.81 -9.44 -2.68
CA THR A 219 8.23 -8.75 -1.46
C THR A 219 9.33 -9.53 -0.76
N MET A 220 10.23 -8.83 -0.06
CA MET A 220 11.36 -9.42 0.66
C MET A 220 11.06 -9.40 2.16
N ILE A 221 11.13 -10.56 2.82
CA ILE A 221 10.88 -10.73 4.25
C ILE A 221 11.89 -11.74 4.79
N ASP A 222 12.71 -11.35 5.77
CA ASP A 222 13.69 -12.22 6.44
C ASP A 222 14.50 -13.13 5.50
N ASN A 223 15.13 -12.54 4.48
CA ASN A 223 15.93 -13.29 3.49
C ASN A 223 15.11 -14.25 2.60
N ARG A 224 13.80 -14.03 2.49
CA ARG A 224 12.92 -14.74 1.57
C ARG A 224 12.22 -13.77 0.63
N MET A 225 12.38 -13.99 -0.67
CA MET A 225 11.63 -13.27 -1.71
C MET A 225 10.34 -14.02 -2.00
N TYR A 226 9.23 -13.53 -1.48
CA TYR A 226 7.90 -14.06 -1.77
C TYR A 226 7.44 -13.59 -3.14
N VAL A 227 6.84 -14.49 -3.93
CA VAL A 227 6.26 -14.23 -5.25
C VAL A 227 4.82 -14.71 -5.27
N ILE A 228 3.89 -13.80 -5.59
CA ILE A 228 2.45 -14.05 -5.48
C ILE A 228 1.76 -13.80 -6.83
N GLY A 229 1.02 -14.81 -7.29
CA GLY A 229 0.23 -14.78 -8.51
C GLY A 229 1.03 -14.45 -9.77
N GLY A 230 0.39 -13.67 -10.66
CA GLY A 230 0.89 -13.43 -12.01
C GLY A 230 0.63 -14.60 -12.95
N GLY A 231 1.17 -14.54 -14.16
CA GLY A 231 0.93 -15.57 -15.16
C GLY A 231 1.53 -15.27 -16.51
N LEU A 232 0.93 -15.81 -17.57
CA LEU A 232 1.21 -15.40 -18.94
C LEU A 232 0.24 -14.30 -19.34
N TYR A 233 -0.08 -14.13 -20.63
CA TYR A 233 -1.08 -13.14 -21.07
C TYR A 233 -2.40 -13.22 -20.28
N ASP A 234 -2.84 -14.46 -20.03
CA ASP A 234 -3.90 -14.78 -19.09
C ASP A 234 -3.29 -15.45 -17.84
N PRO A 235 -3.80 -15.12 -16.64
CA PRO A 235 -3.39 -15.81 -15.42
C PRO A 235 -3.81 -17.29 -15.47
N PRO A 236 -3.13 -18.17 -14.70
CA PRO A 236 -3.57 -19.56 -14.51
C PRO A 236 -5.01 -19.61 -13.99
N THR A 237 -5.75 -20.65 -14.36
CA THR A 237 -7.08 -20.90 -13.78
C THR A 237 -6.96 -21.42 -12.36
N GLY A 238 -7.91 -21.05 -11.49
CA GLY A 238 -7.97 -21.53 -10.10
C GLY A 238 -7.43 -20.54 -9.06
N PRO A 239 -7.00 -21.02 -7.87
CA PRO A 239 -6.55 -20.16 -6.77
C PRO A 239 -5.22 -19.48 -7.08
N ILE A 240 -4.98 -18.33 -6.48
CA ILE A 240 -3.71 -17.62 -6.57
C ILE A 240 -2.59 -18.44 -5.91
N ASP A 241 -1.45 -18.58 -6.59
CA ASP A 241 -0.30 -19.30 -6.10
C ASP A 241 0.66 -18.37 -5.32
N THR A 242 1.37 -18.94 -4.34
CA THR A 242 2.36 -18.24 -3.52
C THR A 242 3.60 -19.10 -3.39
N TYR A 243 4.75 -18.50 -3.67
CA TYR A 243 6.06 -19.12 -3.53
C TYR A 243 6.98 -18.22 -2.73
N TYR A 244 8.08 -18.76 -2.22
CA TYR A 244 9.22 -17.95 -1.85
C TYR A 244 10.54 -18.57 -2.32
N LEU A 245 11.50 -17.70 -2.60
CA LEU A 245 12.90 -18.04 -2.77
C LEU A 245 13.63 -17.74 -1.46
N ASP A 246 14.29 -18.73 -0.87
CA ASP A 246 15.31 -18.47 0.15
C ASP A 246 16.54 -17.90 -0.57
N VAL A 247 16.86 -16.63 -0.33
CA VAL A 247 17.94 -15.97 -1.10
C VAL A 247 19.34 -16.33 -0.61
N GLY A 248 19.46 -17.04 0.52
CA GLY A 248 20.72 -17.57 1.02
C GLY A 248 21.08 -18.90 0.35
N THR A 249 20.09 -19.76 0.07
CA THR A 249 20.29 -21.07 -0.58
C THR A 249 19.97 -21.08 -2.06
N LEU A 250 19.22 -20.09 -2.55
CA LEU A 250 18.63 -20.05 -3.90
C LEU A 250 17.69 -21.23 -4.20
N GLU A 251 17.01 -21.74 -3.17
CA GLU A 251 15.98 -22.78 -3.30
C GLU A 251 14.58 -22.17 -3.27
N TRP A 252 13.73 -22.57 -4.21
CA TRP A 252 12.32 -22.18 -4.23
C TRP A 252 11.45 -23.16 -3.43
N HIS A 253 10.46 -22.60 -2.75
CA HIS A 253 9.48 -23.33 -1.98
C HIS A 253 8.07 -22.84 -2.34
N ASP A 254 7.12 -23.78 -2.38
CA ASP A 254 5.71 -23.45 -2.36
C ASP A 254 5.28 -23.05 -0.94
N VAL A 255 4.38 -22.07 -0.85
CA VAL A 255 3.67 -21.79 0.40
C VAL A 255 2.37 -22.57 0.36
N GLU A 256 2.20 -23.47 1.32
CA GLU A 256 0.93 -24.19 1.49
C GLU A 256 -0.14 -23.21 1.96
N CYS A 257 -1.02 -22.81 1.03
CA CYS A 257 -2.09 -21.89 1.31
C CYS A 257 -3.39 -22.60 1.68
N SER A 258 -4.16 -22.00 2.60
CA SER A 258 -5.48 -22.48 3.04
C SER A 258 -6.45 -21.32 3.26
N GLY A 259 -7.68 -21.61 3.72
CA GLY A 259 -8.72 -20.60 3.96
C GLY A 259 -9.41 -20.15 2.67
N ASN A 260 -9.77 -18.87 2.62
CA ASN A 260 -10.48 -18.26 1.50
C ASN A 260 -9.47 -17.73 0.45
N ILE A 261 -8.87 -18.65 -0.30
CA ILE A 261 -7.82 -18.29 -1.27
C ILE A 261 -8.44 -17.54 -2.46
N PRO A 262 -7.97 -16.32 -2.78
CA PRO A 262 -8.47 -15.56 -3.94
C PRO A 262 -8.20 -16.27 -5.26
N LYS A 263 -8.98 -15.93 -6.30
CA LYS A 263 -8.67 -16.38 -7.66
C LYS A 263 -7.32 -15.84 -8.14
N SER A 264 -6.61 -16.67 -8.88
CA SER A 264 -5.42 -16.31 -9.63
C SER A 264 -5.66 -15.09 -10.52
N ARG A 265 -4.69 -14.18 -10.54
CA ARG A 265 -4.81 -12.88 -11.23
C ARG A 265 -3.46 -12.25 -11.52
N ILE A 266 -3.44 -11.36 -12.51
CA ILE A 266 -2.30 -10.50 -12.83
C ILE A 266 -2.58 -9.04 -12.44
N ALA A 267 -1.52 -8.26 -12.30
CA ALA A 267 -1.59 -6.80 -12.12
C ALA A 267 -2.46 -6.36 -10.92
N HIS A 268 -2.58 -7.24 -9.93
CA HIS A 268 -2.99 -6.94 -8.57
C HIS A 268 -1.83 -6.27 -7.83
N THR A 269 -2.06 -5.81 -6.61
CA THR A 269 -0.99 -5.32 -5.73
C THR A 269 -0.92 -6.15 -4.45
N ILE A 270 0.28 -6.26 -3.89
CA ILE A 270 0.53 -6.85 -2.57
C ILE A 270 1.21 -5.78 -1.72
N SER A 271 0.66 -5.53 -0.55
CA SER A 271 1.08 -4.51 0.41
C SER A 271 1.45 -5.20 1.72
N GLN A 272 2.71 -5.11 2.13
CA GLN A 272 3.19 -5.64 3.41
C GLN A 272 2.79 -4.70 4.55
N LEU A 273 2.13 -5.21 5.58
CA LEU A 273 1.72 -4.38 6.72
C LEU A 273 2.92 -3.95 7.57
N SER A 274 2.89 -2.70 8.04
CA SER A 274 3.93 -2.18 8.93
C SER A 274 3.84 -2.76 10.34
N SER A 275 2.62 -3.08 10.79
CA SER A 275 2.34 -3.62 12.14
C SER A 275 2.66 -5.11 12.28
N ASP A 276 2.58 -5.87 11.20
CA ASP A 276 3.02 -7.27 11.14
C ASP A 276 3.62 -7.56 9.75
N PRO A 277 4.96 -7.70 9.63
CA PRO A 277 5.62 -7.91 8.35
C PRO A 277 5.25 -9.25 7.69
N TYR A 278 4.64 -10.20 8.41
CA TYR A 278 4.16 -11.47 7.87
C TYR A 278 2.72 -11.43 7.37
N ARG A 279 2.05 -10.26 7.43
CA ARG A 279 0.74 -10.04 6.83
C ARG A 279 0.87 -9.29 5.51
N LEU A 280 0.37 -9.93 4.46
CA LEU A 280 0.37 -9.38 3.10
C LEU A 280 -1.05 -9.13 2.64
N VAL A 281 -1.36 -7.88 2.28
CA VAL A 281 -2.69 -7.50 1.82
C VAL A 281 -2.70 -7.34 0.31
N MET A 282 -3.61 -8.04 -0.35
CA MET A 282 -3.86 -7.98 -1.77
C MET A 282 -5.03 -7.06 -2.10
N PHE A 283 -4.89 -6.28 -3.17
CA PHE A 283 -5.99 -5.51 -3.75
C PHE A 283 -6.01 -5.61 -5.28
N GLY A 284 -7.22 -5.76 -5.79
CA GLY A 284 -7.58 -5.68 -7.20
C GLY A 284 -6.90 -6.70 -8.12
N GLY A 285 -6.59 -6.27 -9.35
CA GLY A 285 -6.04 -7.11 -10.42
C GLY A 285 -7.11 -7.67 -11.36
N ARG A 286 -6.67 -8.41 -12.37
CA ARG A 286 -7.53 -9.07 -13.38
C ARG A 286 -7.36 -10.58 -13.32
N ASP A 287 -8.47 -11.29 -13.14
CA ASP A 287 -8.52 -12.74 -13.04
C ASP A 287 -8.55 -13.45 -14.41
N ASP A 288 -8.64 -14.77 -14.38
CA ASP A 288 -8.68 -15.67 -15.55
C ASP A 288 -9.93 -15.53 -16.42
N SER A 289 -11.01 -14.96 -15.87
CA SER A 289 -12.21 -14.59 -16.63
C SER A 289 -12.09 -13.23 -17.33
N GLY A 290 -11.00 -12.49 -17.07
CA GLY A 290 -10.82 -11.12 -17.50
C GLY A 290 -11.54 -10.09 -16.63
N SER A 291 -12.19 -10.54 -15.54
CA SER A 291 -12.85 -9.65 -14.59
C SER A 291 -11.80 -8.92 -13.75
N ARG A 292 -12.00 -7.61 -13.61
CA ARG A 292 -11.24 -6.81 -12.65
C ARG A 292 -11.84 -7.00 -11.28
N GLN A 293 -10.99 -6.92 -10.28
CA GLN A 293 -11.38 -7.11 -8.89
C GLN A 293 -11.15 -5.81 -8.11
N ASN A 294 -11.91 -5.63 -7.04
CA ASN A 294 -11.66 -4.65 -5.98
C ASN A 294 -11.75 -5.29 -4.59
N GLU A 295 -11.82 -6.61 -4.48
CA GLU A 295 -11.77 -7.26 -3.17
C GLU A 295 -10.44 -6.99 -2.46
N MET A 296 -10.50 -6.92 -1.13
CA MET A 296 -9.33 -6.91 -0.26
C MET A 296 -9.17 -8.31 0.33
N SER A 297 -7.95 -8.85 0.28
CA SER A 297 -7.63 -10.16 0.84
C SER A 297 -6.32 -10.09 1.60
N GLU A 298 -6.17 -10.85 2.68
CA GLU A 298 -4.95 -10.90 3.48
C GLU A 298 -4.40 -12.33 3.50
N LEU A 299 -3.07 -12.45 3.37
CA LEU A 299 -2.31 -13.66 3.58
C LEU A 299 -1.47 -13.54 4.86
N ASN A 300 -1.67 -14.47 5.78
CA ASN A 300 -0.78 -14.68 6.91
C ASN A 300 0.34 -15.67 6.51
N LEU A 301 1.57 -15.20 6.39
CA LEU A 301 2.70 -16.03 6.00
C LEU A 301 3.18 -17.02 7.07
N GLN A 302 2.77 -16.85 8.33
CA GLN A 302 3.10 -17.80 9.39
C GLN A 302 2.21 -19.03 9.33
N THR A 303 0.95 -18.89 8.93
CA THR A 303 -0.03 -19.99 8.86
C THR A 303 -0.34 -20.45 7.43
N GLY A 304 -0.04 -19.63 6.43
CA GLY A 304 -0.46 -19.83 5.04
C GLY A 304 -1.94 -19.53 4.80
N GLU A 305 -2.67 -19.03 5.79
CA GLU A 305 -4.12 -18.81 5.68
C GLU A 305 -4.42 -17.51 4.93
N TRP A 306 -5.33 -17.61 3.96
CA TRP A 306 -5.93 -16.46 3.29
C TRP A 306 -7.30 -16.12 3.88
N GLN A 307 -7.56 -14.83 4.04
CA GLN A 307 -8.86 -14.29 4.37
C GLN A 307 -9.27 -13.25 3.33
N ILE A 308 -10.52 -13.33 2.84
CA ILE A 308 -11.12 -12.29 1.99
C ILE A 308 -12.00 -11.42 2.88
N PHE A 309 -11.79 -10.11 2.84
CA PHE A 309 -12.64 -9.16 3.54
C PHE A 309 -13.87 -8.85 2.67
N SER A 310 -15.06 -9.07 3.22
CA SER A 310 -16.31 -8.73 2.54
C SER A 310 -16.46 -7.22 2.40
N ASN A 311 -16.80 -6.77 1.20
CA ASN A 311 -17.17 -5.38 0.95
C ASN A 311 -18.55 -5.13 1.58
N ASN A 312 -18.65 -4.18 2.50
CA ASN A 312 -19.97 -3.69 2.90
C ASN A 312 -20.54 -2.91 1.71
N GLU A 313 -21.71 -3.34 1.21
CA GLU A 313 -22.44 -2.62 0.17
C GLU A 313 -22.70 -1.18 0.65
N GLY A 314 -22.35 -0.19 -0.17
CA GLY A 314 -22.32 1.25 0.21
C GLY A 314 -20.92 1.84 0.43
N SER A 315 -19.85 1.05 0.35
CA SER A 315 -18.50 1.53 0.63
C SER A 315 -17.93 2.54 -0.40
N TYR A 316 -17.20 3.54 0.08
CA TYR A 316 -16.33 4.44 -0.71
C TYR A 316 -15.08 3.73 -1.29
N GLN A 317 -15.21 2.45 -1.63
CA GLN A 317 -14.14 1.63 -2.17
C GLN A 317 -13.82 2.02 -3.61
N PRO A 318 -12.55 1.89 -4.05
CA PRO A 318 -12.24 2.02 -5.47
C PRO A 318 -13.03 1.00 -6.31
N ASP A 319 -13.37 1.40 -7.54
CA ASP A 319 -13.88 0.49 -8.55
C ASP A 319 -12.89 -0.67 -8.84
N PRO A 320 -13.38 -1.81 -9.35
CA PRO A 320 -12.54 -2.92 -9.76
C PRO A 320 -11.47 -2.48 -10.76
N ARG A 321 -10.19 -2.73 -10.44
CA ARG A 321 -9.07 -2.17 -11.19
C ARG A 321 -7.82 -3.04 -11.22
N ASP A 322 -7.09 -2.96 -12.33
CA ASP A 322 -5.78 -3.58 -12.54
C ASP A 322 -4.71 -2.51 -12.85
N PHE A 323 -3.44 -2.89 -12.79
CA PHE A 323 -2.30 -2.00 -13.13
C PHE A 323 -2.23 -0.70 -12.30
N HIS A 324 -2.87 -0.68 -11.14
CA HIS A 324 -2.72 0.35 -10.11
C HIS A 324 -1.46 0.06 -9.28
N THR A 325 -1.11 0.97 -8.39
CA THR A 325 -0.14 0.70 -7.33
C THR A 325 -0.80 0.82 -5.97
N SER A 326 -0.29 0.07 -4.99
CA SER A 326 -0.65 0.26 -3.59
C SER A 326 0.59 0.31 -2.74
N VAL A 327 0.56 1.12 -1.70
CA VAL A 327 1.64 1.26 -0.73
C VAL A 327 1.09 1.28 0.68
N VAL A 328 1.89 0.81 1.63
CA VAL A 328 1.60 0.91 3.06
C VAL A 328 2.36 2.08 3.66
N TYR A 329 1.66 2.85 4.49
CA TYR A 329 2.24 3.88 5.33
C TYR A 329 1.52 3.85 6.69
N ASP A 330 2.29 3.57 7.75
CA ASP A 330 1.78 3.14 9.05
C ASP A 330 0.80 1.95 8.88
N ASP A 331 -0.43 2.09 9.37
CA ASP A 331 -1.53 1.12 9.29
C ASP A 331 -2.54 1.46 8.17
N ARG A 332 -2.07 2.11 7.10
CA ARG A 332 -2.93 2.56 6.01
C ARG A 332 -2.39 2.11 4.67
N ILE A 333 -3.29 1.64 3.82
CA ILE A 333 -2.99 1.24 2.45
C ILE A 333 -3.49 2.35 1.54
N PHE A 334 -2.59 2.93 0.74
CA PHE A 334 -2.92 3.91 -0.27
C PHE A 334 -2.93 3.23 -1.63
N VAL A 335 -4.04 3.34 -2.36
CA VAL A 335 -4.18 2.86 -3.75
C VAL A 335 -4.17 4.06 -4.68
N PHE A 336 -3.36 4.01 -5.73
CA PHE A 336 -3.22 5.07 -6.71
C PHE A 336 -3.33 4.57 -8.15
N GLY A 337 -4.18 5.26 -8.93
CA GLY A 337 -4.33 5.07 -10.37
C GLY A 337 -4.82 3.69 -10.79
N GLY A 338 -4.32 3.20 -11.93
CA GLY A 338 -4.75 1.92 -12.55
C GLY A 338 -5.80 2.10 -13.63
N SER A 339 -6.39 0.99 -14.07
CA SER A 339 -7.43 0.94 -15.10
C SER A 339 -8.63 0.13 -14.61
N ASN A 340 -9.84 0.63 -14.85
CA ASN A 340 -11.08 -0.10 -14.59
C ASN A 340 -11.59 -0.84 -15.85
N GLY A 341 -10.87 -0.74 -16.97
CA GLY A 341 -11.23 -1.34 -18.25
C GLY A 341 -11.93 -0.41 -19.21
N VAL A 342 -12.41 0.73 -18.74
CA VAL A 342 -12.97 1.81 -19.57
C VAL A 342 -11.98 2.97 -19.63
N GLU A 343 -11.47 3.39 -18.47
CA GLU A 343 -10.57 4.51 -18.32
C GLU A 343 -9.42 4.20 -17.35
N ARG A 344 -8.44 5.10 -17.30
CA ARG A 344 -7.35 5.07 -16.33
C ARG A 344 -7.59 6.09 -15.24
N ASN A 345 -7.18 5.78 -14.02
CA ASN A 345 -7.43 6.66 -12.89
C ASN A 345 -6.16 7.43 -12.47
N ASN A 346 -6.36 8.53 -11.76
CA ASN A 346 -5.34 9.22 -10.95
C ASN A 346 -5.90 9.61 -9.57
N ASP A 347 -6.93 8.91 -9.12
CA ASP A 347 -7.45 9.04 -7.77
C ASP A 347 -6.51 8.38 -6.75
N VAL A 348 -6.59 8.86 -5.51
CA VAL A 348 -5.93 8.28 -4.36
C VAL A 348 -7.02 7.80 -3.42
N PHE A 349 -7.03 6.51 -3.12
CA PHE A 349 -7.86 5.95 -2.08
C PHE A 349 -6.99 5.49 -0.91
N ARG A 350 -7.54 5.57 0.29
CA ARG A 350 -6.90 5.12 1.52
C ARG A 350 -7.81 4.11 2.18
N TYR A 351 -7.32 2.90 2.40
CA TYR A 351 -7.89 1.96 3.35
C TYR A 351 -7.18 2.15 4.69
N THR A 352 -7.95 2.19 5.77
CA THR A 352 -7.39 2.29 7.12
C THR A 352 -7.75 1.01 7.87
N MET A 353 -6.71 0.28 8.28
CA MET A 353 -6.84 -0.99 8.99
C MET A 353 -7.48 -0.74 10.37
N LYS A 354 -8.25 -1.71 10.88
CA LYS A 354 -9.02 -1.57 12.13
C LYS A 354 -8.16 -1.21 13.34
N HIS A 355 -6.87 -1.56 13.34
CA HIS A 355 -5.92 -1.13 14.34
C HIS A 355 -5.45 0.30 14.04
N GLN A 356 -6.24 1.30 14.42
CA GLN A 356 -5.73 2.64 14.61
C GLN A 356 -5.41 2.82 16.10
N PRO A 357 -4.19 3.23 16.48
CA PRO A 357 -4.01 3.82 17.79
C PRO A 357 -4.94 5.03 17.91
N SER A 358 -5.69 5.12 19.01
CA SER A 358 -6.55 6.26 19.31
C SER A 358 -5.74 7.56 19.11
N THR A 359 -6.29 8.51 18.34
CA THR A 359 -5.66 9.84 18.20
C THR A 359 -5.47 10.46 19.59
N LEU A 360 -4.54 11.40 19.78
CA LEU A 360 -4.45 12.10 21.08
C LEU A 360 -5.80 12.69 21.51
N LEU A 361 -6.65 13.10 20.56
CA LEU A 361 -8.00 13.56 20.84
C LEU A 361 -8.89 12.44 21.40
N ILE A 362 -8.84 11.24 20.82
CA ILE A 362 -9.63 10.07 21.27
C ILE A 362 -9.08 9.53 22.58
N LEU A 363 -7.76 9.47 22.73
CA LEU A 363 -7.10 9.15 24.00
C LEU A 363 -7.53 10.15 25.08
N ALA A 364 -7.47 11.45 24.80
CA ALA A 364 -7.90 12.48 25.73
C ALA A 364 -9.40 12.36 26.04
N MET A 365 -10.24 12.13 25.04
CA MET A 365 -11.68 11.94 25.26
C MET A 365 -11.99 10.70 26.09
N HIS A 366 -11.33 9.55 25.85
CA HIS A 366 -11.48 8.35 26.68
C HIS A 366 -11.02 8.59 28.11
N VAL A 367 -9.84 9.18 28.30
CA VAL A 367 -9.32 9.47 29.65
C VAL A 367 -10.25 10.42 30.39
N LEU A 368 -10.77 11.45 29.72
CA LEU A 368 -11.77 12.35 30.32
C LEU A 368 -13.10 11.65 30.59
N HIS A 369 -13.53 10.72 29.73
CA HIS A 369 -14.77 9.94 29.91
C HIS A 369 -14.66 8.96 31.07
N GLU A 370 -13.57 8.19 31.15
CA GLU A 370 -13.28 7.25 32.24
C GLU A 370 -13.18 7.95 33.60
N HIS A 371 -12.78 9.22 33.61
CA HIS A 371 -12.64 10.03 34.83
C HIS A 371 -13.68 11.14 34.93
N ILE A 372 -14.81 11.06 34.21
CA ILE A 372 -15.79 12.15 34.14
C ILE A 372 -16.36 12.54 35.52
N ASP A 373 -16.44 11.58 36.44
CA ASP A 373 -16.83 11.82 37.84
C ASP A 373 -15.81 12.68 38.61
N CYS A 374 -14.52 12.61 38.24
CA CYS A 374 -13.45 13.42 38.83
C CYS A 374 -13.31 14.81 38.17
N VAL A 375 -13.51 14.89 36.84
CA VAL A 375 -13.18 16.09 36.02
C VAL A 375 -14.42 16.75 35.39
N GLY A 376 -15.62 16.41 35.84
CA GLY A 376 -16.88 16.83 35.21
C GLY A 376 -17.02 18.34 35.04
N GLU A 377 -16.59 19.14 36.03
CA GLU A 377 -16.61 20.61 35.92
C GLU A 377 -15.67 21.15 34.82
N ASP A 378 -14.54 20.47 34.57
CA ASP A 378 -13.61 20.83 33.50
C ASP A 378 -14.14 20.40 32.12
N VAL A 379 -14.89 19.29 32.05
CA VAL A 379 -15.55 18.82 30.83
C VAL A 379 -16.67 19.78 30.41
N GLU A 380 -17.38 20.38 31.36
CA GLU A 380 -18.38 21.43 31.11
C GLU A 380 -17.80 22.69 30.47
N ALA A 381 -16.51 22.96 30.66
CA ALA A 381 -15.82 24.11 30.07
C ALA A 381 -15.38 23.88 28.61
N LEU A 382 -15.52 22.65 28.09
CA LEU A 382 -15.17 22.33 26.72
C LEU A 382 -16.19 22.92 25.73
N PRO A 383 -15.75 23.24 24.50
CA PRO A 383 -16.67 23.48 23.38
C PRO A 383 -17.70 22.35 23.27
N ALA A 384 -18.95 22.69 22.93
CA ALA A 384 -20.09 21.76 22.95
C ALA A 384 -19.82 20.46 22.18
N GLU A 385 -19.06 20.53 21.10
CA GLU A 385 -18.65 19.41 20.29
C GLU A 385 -17.67 18.46 21.00
N LEU A 386 -16.69 19.01 21.70
CA LEU A 386 -15.70 18.22 22.45
C LEU A 386 -16.32 17.63 23.71
N LYS A 387 -17.19 18.39 24.38
CA LYS A 387 -18.00 17.92 25.51
C LYS A 387 -18.86 16.72 25.10
N TYR A 388 -19.65 16.86 24.04
CA TYR A 388 -20.47 15.76 23.53
C TYR A 388 -19.60 14.54 23.18
N GLY A 389 -18.43 14.77 22.57
CA GLY A 389 -17.46 13.72 22.30
C GLY A 389 -17.04 12.99 23.58
N VAL A 390 -16.55 13.70 24.59
CA VAL A 390 -16.18 13.10 25.88
C VAL A 390 -17.33 12.31 26.49
N GLU A 391 -18.56 12.83 26.49
CA GLU A 391 -19.71 12.18 27.14
C GLU A 391 -20.20 10.91 26.43
N ASN A 392 -19.97 10.78 25.12
CA ASN A 392 -20.61 9.74 24.28
C ASN A 392 -19.60 8.85 23.54
N ILE A 393 -18.33 8.90 23.93
CA ILE A 393 -17.30 8.07 23.33
C ILE A 393 -17.48 6.61 23.74
N ASN A 394 -17.47 5.68 22.78
CA ASN A 394 -17.66 4.26 23.07
C ASN A 394 -16.48 3.69 23.88
N SER A 395 -16.78 3.24 25.09
CA SER A 395 -15.83 2.59 26.02
C SER A 395 -15.16 1.32 25.47
N ASP A 396 -15.74 0.69 24.44
CA ASP A 396 -15.20 -0.52 23.82
C ASP A 396 -14.09 -0.22 22.78
N VAL A 397 -13.80 1.05 22.51
CA VAL A 397 -12.70 1.43 21.61
C VAL A 397 -11.37 1.18 22.34
N GLU A 398 -10.70 0.07 22.00
CA GLU A 398 -9.40 -0.26 22.58
C GLU A 398 -8.34 0.80 22.24
N CYS A 399 -7.74 1.39 23.27
CA CYS A 399 -6.57 2.24 23.12
C CYS A 399 -5.31 1.39 22.98
N SER A 400 -4.50 1.70 21.97
CA SER A 400 -3.17 1.11 21.78
C SER A 400 -2.16 1.44 22.88
N TYR A 401 -2.52 2.30 23.83
CA TYR A 401 -1.70 2.74 24.95
C TYR A 401 -2.48 2.59 26.26
N ASN A 402 -1.78 2.32 27.36
CA ASN A 402 -2.40 2.20 28.67
C ASN A 402 -2.94 3.58 29.14
N PRO A 403 -4.27 3.77 29.25
CA PRO A 403 -4.87 5.06 29.58
C PRO A 403 -4.52 5.54 31.00
N THR A 404 -4.16 4.61 31.90
CA THR A 404 -3.79 4.92 33.30
C THR A 404 -2.59 5.87 33.45
N TRP A 405 -1.73 6.00 32.42
CA TRP A 405 -0.63 6.97 32.42
C TRP A 405 -1.09 8.42 32.39
N TYR A 406 -2.32 8.67 31.93
CA TYR A 406 -2.90 9.99 31.76
C TYR A 406 -3.96 10.32 32.82
N ALA A 407 -4.25 9.39 33.73
CA ALA A 407 -5.18 9.61 34.84
C ALA A 407 -4.70 10.78 35.73
N PRO A 408 -5.59 11.70 36.15
CA PRO A 408 -5.28 12.74 37.13
C PRO A 408 -4.72 12.14 38.43
N ASP A 409 -3.74 12.80 39.04
CA ASP A 409 -3.04 12.26 40.24
C ASP A 409 -3.99 11.98 41.42
N ASP A 410 -5.11 12.70 41.52
CA ASP A 410 -6.12 12.48 42.57
C ASP A 410 -6.93 11.18 42.36
N CYS A 411 -7.12 10.70 41.13
CA CYS A 411 -7.86 9.45 40.84
C CYS A 411 -6.92 8.21 40.82
N ARG A 412 -5.59 8.39 40.82
CA ARG A 412 -4.60 7.29 40.96
C ARG A 412 -4.60 6.66 42.36
N GLN A 413 -5.01 7.40 43.39
CA GLN A 413 -5.01 6.91 44.76
C GLN A 413 -6.17 5.96 45.08
N GLU A 414 -7.30 6.05 44.37
CA GLU A 414 -8.44 5.14 44.58
C GLU A 414 -8.20 3.75 43.99
N HIS A 415 -7.49 3.65 42.86
CA HIS A 415 -7.18 2.34 42.27
C HIS A 415 -6.19 1.52 43.12
N ALA A 416 -5.22 2.16 43.78
CA ALA A 416 -4.30 1.49 44.70
C ALA A 416 -4.98 0.93 45.97
N MET A 417 -6.19 1.37 46.30
CA MET A 417 -6.98 0.85 47.42
C MET A 417 -7.98 -0.25 47.02
N ARG A 418 -8.21 -0.49 45.72
CA ARG A 418 -9.09 -1.57 45.23
C ARG A 418 -8.36 -2.89 44.96
N ASP A 419 -7.03 -2.87 44.86
CA ASP A 419 -6.19 -4.06 44.66
C ASP A 419 -5.51 -4.58 45.95
N MET A 420 -6.06 -4.25 47.14
CA MET A 420 -5.56 -4.73 48.44
C MET A 420 -6.54 -5.66 49.14
#